data_AF-A0A6A0H7W4-F1
#
_entry.id   AF-A0A6A0H7W4-F1
#
_cell.length_a   1.000
_cell.length_b   1.000
_cell.length_c   1.000
_cell.angle_alpha   90.00
_cell.angle_beta   90.00
_cell.angle_gamma   90.00
#
_symmetry.space_group_name_H-M   'P 1'
#
loop_
_entity.id
_entity.type
_entity.pdbx_description
1 polymer ?
#
loop_
_entity_poly.entity_id
_entity_poly.type
_entity_poly.pdbx_seq_one_letter_code
_entity_poly.pdbx_strand_id
1 'polypeptide(L)'
;MRFLSPLWQDSTSATENLANKNGSSQPQKQQQRNSSTASEATFDTRPYKLHKLEEAPSSTATCSRDEALLYYRQMQIIRRIESAAGNLYKEKAVRGFCHLYSGQEAICVGMVGVLRPQDSIITAYRDHGWAYVMGCSVTSKLFH
;
A
#
# COMPACT_ATOMS: atom_id res chain seq x y z
N MET A 1 4.63 39.88 -20.28
CA MET A 1 3.15 39.72 -20.31
C MET A 1 2.74 39.01 -19.04
N ARG A 2 2.11 39.74 -18.11
CA ARG A 2 1.61 39.24 -16.82
C ARG A 2 0.14 38.85 -17.00
N PHE A 3 -0.25 37.64 -16.60
CA PHE A 3 -1.65 37.31 -16.36
C PHE A 3 -1.83 37.11 -14.84
N LEU A 4 -2.58 38.02 -14.24
CA LEU A 4 -3.10 37.99 -12.87
C LEU A 4 -4.57 37.52 -12.93
N SER A 5 -4.94 36.55 -12.11
CA SER A 5 -6.29 36.45 -11.50
C SER A 5 -6.37 37.51 -10.38
N PRO A 6 -7.55 38.04 -9.96
CA PRO A 6 -8.65 37.26 -9.33
C PRO A 6 -10.08 37.79 -9.60
N LEU A 7 -11.10 36.93 -9.48
CA LEU A 7 -12.50 37.35 -9.40
C LEU A 7 -13.15 36.71 -8.16
N TRP A 8 -13.23 37.50 -7.09
CA TRP A 8 -13.97 37.28 -5.86
C TRP A 8 -14.51 38.66 -5.44
N GLN A 9 -15.75 38.72 -4.92
CA GLN A 9 -16.63 39.90 -4.64
C GLN A 9 -17.67 40.15 -5.75
N ASP A 10 -18.97 40.36 -5.53
CA ASP A 10 -19.81 40.51 -4.33
C ASP A 10 -21.28 40.26 -4.73
N SER A 11 -22.12 39.73 -3.81
CA SER A 11 -23.54 40.12 -3.72
C SER A 11 -24.19 39.69 -2.39
N THR A 12 -23.97 40.49 -1.36
CA THR A 12 -24.85 40.56 -0.18
C THR A 12 -25.88 41.67 -0.40
N SER A 13 -27.16 41.32 -0.57
CA SER A 13 -28.31 42.06 -0.01
C SER A 13 -29.64 41.44 -0.47
N ALA A 14 -30.24 40.61 0.38
CA ALA A 14 -31.69 40.42 0.44
C ALA A 14 -32.03 39.87 1.83
N THR A 15 -32.22 40.80 2.77
CA THR A 15 -32.88 40.54 4.04
C THR A 15 -34.37 40.36 3.78
N GLU A 16 -34.93 39.20 4.10
CA GLU A 16 -36.34 39.13 4.47
C GLU A 16 -36.56 37.99 5.48
N ASN A 17 -37.00 38.41 6.66
CA ASN A 17 -37.31 37.64 7.85
C ASN A 17 -38.72 37.07 7.70
N LEU A 18 -38.90 35.76 7.68
CA LEU A 18 -40.22 35.13 7.89
C LEU A 18 -40.10 33.84 8.72
N ALA A 19 -40.59 33.98 9.96
CA ALA A 19 -41.37 33.00 10.71
C ALA A 19 -40.76 31.62 11.04
N ASN A 20 -40.27 31.55 12.29
CA ASN A 20 -40.34 30.43 13.22
C ASN A 20 -41.46 29.40 12.94
N LYS A 21 -41.07 28.15 12.67
CA LYS A 21 -41.88 26.95 12.99
C LYS A 21 -40.98 25.85 13.56
N ASN A 22 -41.24 25.54 14.83
CA ASN A 22 -40.70 24.43 15.59
C ASN A 22 -40.75 23.10 14.82
N GLY A 23 -39.58 22.50 14.59
CA GLY A 23 -39.43 21.10 14.21
C GLY A 23 -38.33 20.49 15.08
N SER A 24 -38.72 19.60 16.00
CA SER A 24 -37.82 18.89 16.91
C SER A 24 -36.71 18.18 16.13
N SER A 25 -35.50 18.72 16.18
CA SER A 25 -34.31 18.11 15.59
C SER A 25 -33.82 17.04 16.56
N GLN A 26 -34.09 15.77 16.25
CA GLN A 26 -33.49 14.67 17.00
C GLN A 26 -31.95 14.70 16.82
N PRO A 27 -31.16 14.43 17.86
CA PRO A 27 -29.72 14.33 17.71
C PRO A 27 -29.39 13.12 16.84
N GLN A 28 -28.80 13.37 15.67
CA GLN A 28 -28.23 12.32 14.83
C GLN A 28 -27.14 11.61 15.65
N LYS A 29 -27.44 10.38 16.12
CA LYS A 29 -26.45 9.48 16.69
C LYS A 29 -25.39 9.21 15.63
N GLN A 30 -24.18 9.74 15.85
CA GLN A 30 -23.00 9.34 15.11
C GLN A 30 -22.83 7.83 15.32
N GLN A 31 -23.16 7.06 14.29
CA GLN A 31 -23.08 5.61 14.32
C GLN A 31 -21.59 5.26 14.26
N GLN A 32 -20.96 5.08 15.42
CA GLN A 32 -19.64 4.46 15.52
C GLN A 32 -19.75 3.09 14.84
N ARG A 33 -19.14 2.97 13.65
CA ARG A 33 -18.96 1.68 13.00
C ARG A 33 -17.97 0.89 13.85
N ASN A 34 -18.50 0.18 14.84
CA ASN A 34 -17.76 -0.85 15.56
C ASN A 34 -17.58 -2.02 14.58
N SER A 35 -16.57 -1.93 13.70
CA SER A 35 -16.18 -3.07 12.90
C SER A 35 -15.43 -4.03 13.81
N SER A 36 -16.13 -5.03 14.35
CA SER A 36 -15.49 -6.19 14.99
C SER A 36 -14.76 -6.99 13.92
N THR A 37 -13.53 -6.59 13.62
CA THR A 37 -12.69 -7.30 12.66
C THR A 37 -12.00 -8.47 13.34
N ALA A 38 -11.96 -9.63 12.67
CA ALA A 38 -11.24 -10.80 13.16
C ALA A 38 -9.77 -10.49 13.45
N SER A 39 -9.24 -11.06 14.53
CA SER A 39 -7.85 -10.92 14.97
C SER A 39 -6.87 -11.76 14.15
N GLU A 40 -7.35 -12.85 13.57
CA GLU A 40 -6.57 -13.77 12.73
C GLU A 40 -7.47 -14.42 11.68
N ALA A 41 -6.85 -14.93 10.63
CA ALA A 41 -7.52 -15.72 9.60
C ALA A 41 -6.60 -16.85 9.14
N THR A 42 -7.22 -18.00 8.85
CA THR A 42 -6.53 -19.17 8.29
C THR A 42 -6.94 -19.34 6.83
N PHE A 43 -5.96 -19.66 6.00
CA PHE A 43 -6.09 -19.81 4.56
C PHE A 43 -5.56 -21.17 4.11
N ASP A 44 -6.26 -21.77 3.16
CA ASP A 44 -5.77 -22.97 2.47
C ASP A 44 -4.82 -22.56 1.35
N THR A 45 -3.69 -23.26 1.30
CA THR A 45 -2.65 -23.06 0.29
C THR A 45 -2.65 -24.23 -0.69
N ARG A 46 -2.11 -23.99 -1.89
CA ARG A 46 -1.99 -25.04 -2.89
C ARG A 46 -0.90 -26.03 -2.44
N PRO A 47 -1.12 -27.34 -2.58
CA PRO A 47 -0.11 -28.32 -2.20
C PRO A 47 1.16 -28.13 -3.04
N TYR A 48 2.32 -28.26 -2.39
CA TYR A 48 3.61 -28.13 -3.04
C TYR A 48 3.96 -29.41 -3.82
N LYS A 49 4.53 -29.24 -5.02
CA LYS A 49 5.14 -30.35 -5.74
C LYS A 49 6.47 -30.71 -5.06
N LEU A 50 6.56 -31.91 -4.48
CA LEU A 50 7.75 -32.37 -3.77
C LEU A 50 8.79 -32.97 -4.72
N HIS A 51 10.06 -32.85 -4.34
CA HIS A 51 11.18 -33.54 -4.97
C HIS A 51 12.15 -34.01 -3.90
N LYS A 52 12.30 -35.34 -3.74
CA LYS A 52 13.16 -35.97 -2.72
C LYS A 52 12.85 -35.56 -1.28
N LEU A 53 11.57 -35.32 -0.98
CA LEU A 53 11.06 -35.06 0.36
C LEU A 53 9.87 -36.00 0.60
N GLU A 54 9.82 -36.61 1.78
CA GLU A 54 8.73 -37.51 2.19
C GLU A 54 7.49 -36.74 2.65
N GLU A 55 7.71 -35.56 3.28
CA GLU A 55 6.64 -34.75 3.86
C GLU A 55 6.58 -33.35 3.23
N ALA A 56 5.36 -32.84 3.04
CA ALA A 56 5.10 -31.50 2.54
C ALA A 56 5.02 -30.47 3.69
N PRO A 57 5.27 -29.18 3.40
CA PRO A 57 4.86 -28.11 4.31
C PRO A 57 3.35 -28.16 4.57
N SER A 58 2.92 -27.59 5.71
CA SER A 58 1.50 -27.42 6.02
C SER A 58 0.75 -26.77 4.85
N SER A 59 -0.40 -27.34 4.49
CA SER A 59 -1.29 -26.76 3.48
C SER A 59 -2.14 -25.61 4.01
N THR A 60 -2.03 -25.27 5.29
CA THR A 60 -2.74 -24.15 5.91
C THR A 60 -1.76 -23.08 6.38
N ALA A 61 -2.15 -21.82 6.20
CA ALA A 61 -1.41 -20.66 6.67
C ALA A 61 -2.32 -19.76 7.51
N THR A 62 -1.88 -19.42 8.71
CA THR A 62 -2.58 -18.48 9.60
C THR A 62 -1.85 -17.15 9.61
N CYS A 63 -2.59 -16.05 9.56
CA CYS A 63 -2.04 -14.70 9.54
C CYS A 63 -2.85 -13.82 10.50
N SER A 64 -2.17 -13.11 11.39
CA SER A 64 -2.80 -12.12 12.24
C SER A 64 -3.21 -10.88 11.44
N ARG A 65 -4.15 -10.11 11.98
CA ARG A 65 -4.58 -8.83 11.40
C ARG A 65 -3.41 -7.87 11.19
N ASP A 66 -2.51 -7.78 12.16
CA ASP A 66 -1.41 -6.81 12.13
C ASP A 66 -0.35 -7.20 11.09
N GLU A 67 -0.03 -8.49 10.98
CA GLU A 67 0.83 -9.02 9.91
C GLU A 67 0.21 -8.79 8.54
N ALA A 68 -1.09 -9.07 8.37
CA ALA A 68 -1.79 -8.85 7.11
C ALA A 68 -1.75 -7.37 6.68
N LEU A 69 -1.95 -6.44 7.62
CA LEU A 69 -1.86 -5.00 7.36
C LEU A 69 -0.43 -4.58 7.01
N LEU A 70 0.57 -5.13 7.70
CA LEU A 70 1.99 -4.89 7.40
C LEU A 70 2.34 -5.36 6.00
N TYR A 71 2.03 -6.61 5.66
CA TYR A 71 2.31 -7.19 4.34
C TYR A 71 1.59 -6.43 3.23
N TYR A 72 0.31 -6.09 3.44
CA TYR A 72 -0.45 -5.29 2.49
C TYR A 72 0.22 -3.93 2.25
N ARG A 73 0.60 -3.21 3.32
CA ARG A 73 1.28 -1.92 3.21
C ARG A 73 2.59 -2.04 2.46
N GLN A 74 3.43 -3.03 2.79
CA GLN A 74 4.72 -3.24 2.12
C GLN A 74 4.54 -3.55 0.63
N MET A 75 3.64 -4.46 0.27
CA MET A 75 3.36 -4.78 -1.13
C MET A 75 2.86 -3.56 -1.92
N GLN A 76 1.98 -2.75 -1.33
CA GLN A 76 1.49 -1.53 -1.98
C GLN A 76 2.58 -0.47 -2.17
N ILE A 77 3.50 -0.34 -1.21
CA ILE A 77 4.63 0.57 -1.34
C ILE A 77 5.54 0.11 -2.48
N ILE A 78 5.89 -1.18 -2.54
CA ILE A 78 6.70 -1.72 -3.63
C ILE A 78 6.02 -1.45 -4.99
N ARG A 79 4.72 -1.73 -5.12
CA ARG A 79 3.98 -1.43 -6.36
C ARG A 79 4.07 0.04 -6.78
N ARG A 80 4.02 0.97 -5.82
CA ARG A 80 4.13 2.42 -6.09
C ARG A 80 5.55 2.81 -6.50
N ILE A 81 6.57 2.24 -5.87
CA ILE A 81 7.97 2.43 -6.27
C ILE A 81 8.17 1.98 -7.72
N GLU A 82 7.70 0.78 -8.07
CA GLU A 82 7.83 0.25 -9.43
C GLU A 82 7.08 1.10 -10.47
N SER A 83 5.88 1.59 -10.10
CA SER A 83 5.10 2.46 -10.99
C SER A 83 5.80 3.80 -11.21
N ALA A 84 6.38 4.38 -10.16
CA ALA A 84 7.16 5.61 -10.25
C ALA A 84 8.44 5.42 -11.07
N ALA A 85 9.19 4.34 -10.83
CA ALA A 85 10.38 3.99 -11.61
C ALA A 85 10.04 3.81 -13.10
N GLY A 86 8.93 3.12 -13.40
CA GLY A 86 8.44 2.97 -14.78
C GLY A 86 8.06 4.29 -15.45
N ASN A 87 7.50 5.25 -14.71
CA ASN A 87 7.18 6.58 -15.24
C ASN A 87 8.46 7.41 -15.49
N LEU A 88 9.39 7.44 -14.53
CA LEU A 88 10.67 8.15 -14.67
C LEU A 88 11.52 7.60 -15.81
N TYR A 89 11.45 6.29 -16.06
CA TYR A 89 12.09 5.67 -17.21
C TYR A 89 11.49 6.17 -18.54
N LYS A 90 10.16 6.28 -18.63
CA LYS A 90 9.47 6.83 -19.82
C LYS A 90 9.80 8.31 -20.03
N GLU A 91 9.93 9.08 -18.96
CA GLU A 91 10.34 10.48 -18.97
C GLU A 91 11.84 10.66 -19.31
N LYS A 92 12.59 9.56 -19.47
CA LYS A 92 14.04 9.54 -19.72
C LYS A 92 14.87 10.16 -18.60
N ALA A 93 14.29 10.31 -17.41
CA ALA A 93 14.97 10.73 -16.19
C ALA A 93 15.85 9.59 -15.64
N VAL A 94 15.39 8.34 -15.77
CA VAL A 94 16.20 7.13 -15.54
C VAL A 94 16.68 6.61 -16.89
N ARG A 95 17.98 6.31 -17.00
CA ARG A 95 18.62 5.80 -18.22
C ARG A 95 19.29 4.45 -17.94
N GLY A 96 19.53 3.67 -18.99
CA GLY A 96 20.15 2.35 -18.86
C GLY A 96 19.11 1.27 -18.56
N PHE A 97 19.32 0.46 -17.54
CA PHE A 97 18.47 -0.69 -17.22
C PHE A 97 17.47 -0.36 -16.10
N CYS A 98 16.22 -0.81 -16.27
CA CYS A 98 15.19 -0.70 -15.25
C CYS A 98 14.33 -1.97 -15.25
N HIS A 99 14.50 -2.83 -14.24
CA HIS A 99 13.83 -4.12 -14.15
C HIS A 99 12.74 -4.10 -13.08
N LEU A 100 11.49 -3.91 -13.51
CA LEU A 100 10.40 -3.66 -12.58
C LEU A 100 9.97 -4.90 -11.79
N TYR A 101 9.90 -4.85 -10.46
CA TYR A 101 9.44 -5.96 -9.59
C TYR A 101 7.90 -6.10 -9.50
N SER A 102 7.16 -5.37 -10.35
CA SER A 102 5.70 -5.33 -10.30
C SER A 102 5.07 -6.70 -10.54
N GLY A 103 4.18 -7.12 -9.66
CA GLY A 103 3.49 -8.42 -9.71
C GLY A 103 4.21 -9.54 -8.96
N GLN A 104 5.39 -9.28 -8.39
CA GLN A 104 6.17 -10.24 -7.60
C GLN A 104 6.27 -9.83 -6.12
N GLU A 105 5.52 -8.82 -5.68
CA GLU A 105 5.67 -8.21 -4.35
C GLU A 105 5.49 -9.21 -3.20
N ALA A 106 4.60 -10.19 -3.38
CA ALA A 106 4.36 -11.23 -2.39
C ALA A 106 5.59 -12.10 -2.11
N ILE A 107 6.52 -12.21 -3.07
CA ILE A 107 7.73 -13.03 -2.92
C ILE A 107 8.66 -12.40 -1.87
N CYS A 108 9.11 -11.16 -2.10
CA CYS A 108 10.05 -10.53 -1.17
C CYS A 108 9.40 -10.21 0.19
N VAL A 109 8.15 -9.75 0.22
CA VAL A 109 7.43 -9.46 1.46
C VAL A 109 7.17 -10.73 2.27
N GLY A 110 6.70 -11.80 1.62
CA GLY A 110 6.43 -13.08 2.28
C GLY A 110 7.71 -13.74 2.80
N MET A 111 8.81 -13.68 2.03
CA MET A 111 10.09 -14.21 2.49
C MET A 111 10.65 -13.41 3.67
N VAL A 112 10.70 -12.08 3.60
CA VAL A 112 11.21 -11.26 4.72
C VAL A 112 10.34 -11.36 5.97
N GLY A 113 9.04 -11.62 5.84
CA GLY A 113 8.15 -11.86 6.98
C GLY A 113 8.53 -13.06 7.86
N VAL A 114 9.29 -14.03 7.34
CA VAL A 114 9.72 -15.23 8.07
C VAL A 114 11.23 -15.32 8.30
N LEU A 115 12.02 -14.46 7.65
CA LEU A 115 13.46 -14.45 7.81
C LEU A 115 13.87 -13.84 9.15
N ARG A 116 14.96 -14.36 9.71
CA ARG A 116 15.55 -13.83 10.94
C ARG A 116 16.50 -12.70 10.59
N PRO A 117 16.80 -11.79 11.53
CA PRO A 117 17.69 -10.65 11.28
C PRO A 117 19.11 -11.02 10.82
N GLN A 118 19.55 -12.24 11.07
CA GLN A 118 20.89 -12.73 10.71
C GLN A 118 20.92 -13.43 9.34
N ASP A 119 19.74 -13.72 8.77
CA ASP A 119 19.65 -14.42 7.50
C ASP A 119 20.05 -13.48 6.35
N SER A 120 20.80 -14.01 5.38
CA SER A 120 21.29 -13.26 4.23
C SER A 120 20.54 -13.67 2.96
N ILE A 121 20.28 -12.69 2.09
CA ILE A 121 19.59 -12.90 0.81
C ILE A 121 20.45 -12.36 -0.33
N ILE A 122 20.50 -13.11 -1.43
CA ILE A 122 21.06 -12.67 -2.70
C ILE A 122 19.99 -12.83 -3.79
N THR A 123 19.88 -11.85 -4.68
CA THR A 123 18.95 -11.86 -5.81
C THR A 123 19.64 -11.28 -7.06
N ALA A 124 19.01 -11.48 -8.22
CA ALA A 124 19.46 -10.89 -9.48
C ALA A 124 19.01 -9.42 -9.63
N TYR A 125 19.14 -8.88 -10.84
CA TYR A 125 18.91 -7.47 -11.22
C TYR A 125 17.46 -6.94 -11.09
N ARG A 126 16.52 -7.74 -10.59
CA ARG A 126 15.13 -7.33 -10.31
C ARG A 126 14.95 -7.23 -8.80
N ASP A 127 15.63 -6.26 -8.20
CA ASP A 127 15.88 -6.20 -6.76
C ASP A 127 15.24 -5.01 -6.05
N HIS A 128 14.51 -4.15 -6.77
CA HIS A 128 13.90 -2.95 -6.16
C HIS A 128 13.02 -3.29 -4.95
N GLY A 129 12.13 -4.27 -5.10
CA GLY A 129 11.25 -4.75 -4.02
C GLY A 129 12.05 -5.36 -2.86
N TRP A 130 13.10 -6.12 -3.17
CA TRP A 130 14.01 -6.69 -2.18
C TRP A 130 14.75 -5.62 -1.38
N ALA A 131 15.33 -4.64 -2.06
CA ALA A 131 16.08 -3.58 -1.39
C ALA A 131 15.20 -2.78 -0.43
N TYR A 132 13.95 -2.50 -0.81
CA TYR A 132 12.98 -1.84 0.07
C TYR A 132 12.70 -2.65 1.34
N VAL A 133 12.35 -3.94 1.21
CA VAL A 133 12.02 -4.78 2.39
C VAL A 133 13.24 -5.06 3.27
N MET A 134 14.46 -5.03 2.70
CA MET A 134 15.72 -5.15 3.43
C MET A 134 16.20 -3.85 4.08
N GLY A 135 15.37 -2.79 4.07
CA GLY A 135 15.62 -1.57 4.83
C GLY A 135 16.25 -0.41 4.05
N CYS A 136 16.43 -0.52 2.72
CA CYS A 136 16.80 0.64 1.91
C CYS A 136 15.61 1.62 1.84
N SER A 137 15.89 2.91 2.00
CA SER A 137 14.85 3.93 1.87
C SER A 137 14.38 4.05 0.42
N VAL A 138 13.10 4.39 0.24
CA VAL A 138 12.48 4.59 -1.08
C VAL A 138 13.22 5.65 -1.89
N THR A 139 13.58 6.76 -1.25
CA THR A 139 14.30 7.87 -1.88
C THR A 139 15.68 7.43 -2.39
N SER A 140 16.39 6.59 -1.65
CA SER A 140 17.72 6.10 -2.04
C SER A 140 17.68 5.25 -3.31
N LYS A 141 16.54 4.66 -3.67
CA LYS A 141 16.44 3.74 -4.82
C LYS A 141 15.89 4.39 -6.09
N LEU A 142 15.12 5.46 -5.97
CA LEU A 142 14.58 6.19 -7.13
C LEU A 142 15.57 7.23 -7.70
N PHE A 143 16.57 7.66 -6.94
CA PHE A 143 17.42 8.82 -7.26
C PHE A 143 18.94 8.55 -7.24
N HIS A 144 19.36 7.31 -7.49
CA HIS A 144 20.77 7.03 -7.81
C HIS A 144 20.94 6.82 -9.31
#